data_AF-A0A6N9C645-F1
#
_entry.id   AF-A0A6N9C645-F1
#
_cell.length_a   1.000
_cell.length_b   1.000
_cell.length_c   1.000
_cell.angle_alpha   90.00
_cell.angle_beta   90.00
_cell.angle_gamma   90.00
#
_symmetry.space_group_name_H-M   'P 1'
#
loop_
_entity.id
_entity.type
_entity.pdbx_description
1 polymer ?
#
loop_
_entity_poly.entity_id
_entity_poly.type
_entity_poly.pdbx_seq_one_letter_code
_entity_poly.pdbx_strand_id
1 'polypeptide(L)' 'MKKTVTVICHHEHGIPEEVAQVESWDTPTIDPNQVLVEMKASPINPADINRLEGKYPIRSPLP' A
#
# COMPACT_ATOMS: atom_id res chain seq x y z
N MET A 1 16.46 -16.62 7.64
CA MET A 1 15.05 -16.39 7.28
C MET A 1 14.96 -15.01 6.64
N LYS A 2 14.39 -14.87 5.44
CA LYS A 2 14.12 -13.54 4.87
C LYS A 2 13.10 -12.83 5.77
N LYS A 3 13.36 -11.57 6.09
CA LYS A 3 12.40 -10.75 6.84
C LYS A 3 11.30 -10.30 5.88
N THR A 4 10.04 -10.45 6.30
CA THR A 4 8.89 -9.93 5.56
C THR A 4 8.30 -8.72 6.27
N VAL A 5 7.54 -7.93 5.53
CA VAL A 5 6.76 -6.80 6.03
C VAL A 5 5.29 -7.03 5.73
N THR A 6 4.42 -6.60 6.65
CA THR A 6 2.97 -6.61 6.44
C THR A 6 2.58 -5.35 5.66
N VAL A 7 1.79 -5.53 4.60
CA VAL A 7 1.29 -4.44 3.77
C VAL A 7 -0.22 -4.55 3.59
N ILE A 8 -0.86 -3.41 3.31
CA ILE A 8 -2.23 -3.36 2.80
C ILE A 8 -2.12 -3.04 1.30
N CYS A 9 -2.66 -3.91 0.45
CA CYS A 9 -2.54 -3.84 -1.00
C CYS A 9 -3.92 -3.97 -1.67
N HIS A 10 -4.03 -3.50 -2.92
CA HIS A 10 -5.17 -3.76 -3.79
C HIS A 10 -4.65 -4.15 -5.19
N HIS A 11 -5.30 -5.11 -5.84
CA HIS A 11 -4.99 -5.52 -7.21
C HIS A 11 -6.04 -5.08 -8.23
N GLU A 12 -7.15 -4.53 -7.75
CA GLU A 12 -8.23 -3.96 -8.53
C GLU A 12 -8.85 -2.77 -7.79
N HIS A 13 -9.57 -1.92 -8.52
CA HIS A 13 -10.34 -0.84 -7.92
C HIS A 13 -11.74 -1.33 -7.56
N GLY A 14 -12.27 -0.91 -6.41
CA GLY A 14 -13.59 -1.35 -5.96
C GLY A 14 -13.98 -0.81 -4.59
N ILE A 15 -14.94 -1.48 -3.95
CA ILE A 15 -15.39 -1.13 -2.60
C ILE A 15 -14.22 -1.41 -1.65
N PRO A 16 -13.80 -0.43 -0.80
CA PRO A 16 -12.60 -0.56 0.03
C PRO A 16 -12.51 -1.86 0.85
N GLU A 17 -13.63 -2.34 1.37
CA GLU A 17 -13.75 -3.56 2.17
C GLU A 17 -13.54 -4.85 1.37
N GLU A 18 -13.75 -4.81 0.05
CA GLU A 18 -13.60 -5.94 -0.85
C GLU A 18 -12.18 -6.01 -1.43
N VAL A 19 -11.59 -4.85 -1.73
CA VAL A 19 -10.33 -4.77 -2.49
C VAL A 19 -9.08 -4.57 -1.64
N ALA A 20 -9.18 -4.09 -0.41
CA ALA A 20 -8.04 -3.93 0.48
C ALA A 20 -7.67 -5.27 1.14
N GLN A 21 -6.49 -5.79 0.82
CA GLN A 21 -6.01 -7.09 1.29
C GLN A 21 -4.76 -6.92 2.15
N VAL A 22 -4.64 -7.72 3.21
CA VAL A 22 -3.42 -7.79 4.04
C VAL A 22 -2.48 -8.84 3.45
N GLU A 23 -1.27 -8.42 3.12
CA GLU A 23 -0.27 -9.27 2.48
C GLU A 23 1.06 -9.25 3.22
N SER A 24 1.91 -10.23 2.90
CA SER A 24 3.28 -10.35 3.42
C SER A 24 4.26 -10.24 2.25
N TRP A 25 5.04 -9.17 2.22
CA TRP A 25 6.03 -8.91 1.16
C TRP A 25 7.45 -9.07 1.68
N ASP A 26 8.42 -9.31 0.79
CA ASP A 26 9.83 -9.26 1.13
C ASP A 26 10.19 -7.84 1.62
N THR A 27 11.04 -7.73 2.66
CA THR A 27 11.52 -6.42 3.13
C THR A 27 12.25 -5.72 1.98
N PRO A 28 11.89 -4.47 1.64
CA PRO A 28 12.48 -3.77 0.51
C PRO A 28 13.95 -3.46 0.75
N THR A 29 14.76 -3.53 -0.30
CA THR A 29 16.11 -2.97 -0.33
C THR A 29 16.05 -1.47 -0.62
N ILE A 30 16.96 -0.69 -0.03
CA ILE A 30 17.03 0.76 -0.22
C ILE A 30 18.24 1.18 -1.06
N ASP A 31 18.07 2.21 -1.87
CA ASP A 31 19.14 2.88 -2.60
C ASP A 31 19.91 3.89 -1.71
N PRO A 32 21.10 4.39 -2.12
CA PRO A 32 21.93 5.28 -1.31
C PRO A 32 21.25 6.55 -0.76
N ASN A 33 20.17 7.01 -1.40
CA ASN A 33 19.42 8.23 -1.03
C ASN A 33 18.02 7.93 -0.45
N GLN A 34 17.79 6.69 0.00
CA GLN A 34 16.52 6.27 0.58
C GLN A 34 16.70 5.88 2.05
N VAL A 35 15.60 5.91 2.80
CA VAL A 35 15.54 5.42 4.17
C VAL A 35 14.43 4.38 4.29
N LEU A 36 14.67 3.35 5.09
CA LEU A 36 13.63 2.38 5.46
C LEU A 36 13.06 2.78 6.82
N VAL A 37 11.75 3.02 6.86
CA VAL A 37 11.04 3.43 8.08
C VAL A 37 10.17 2.29 8.59
N GLU A 38 10.11 2.15 9.92
CA GLU A 38 9.14 1.29 10.58
C GLU A 38 7.88 2.12 10.87
N MET A 39 6.82 1.89 10.10
CA MET A 39 5.55 2.61 10.27
C MET A 39 4.92 2.26 11.62
N LYS A 40 4.67 3.27 12.46
CA LYS A 40 4.01 3.11 13.78
C LYS A 40 2.50 3.33 13.71
N ALA A 41 2.06 4.25 12.85
CA ALA A 41 0.66 4.54 12.58
C ALA A 41 0.52 5.25 11.23
N SER A 42 -0.65 5.13 10.61
CA SER A 42 -1.05 5.93 9.45
C SER A 42 -2.55 6.20 9.55
N PRO A 43 -3.02 7.44 9.32
CA PRO A 43 -4.45 7.70 9.24
C PRO A 43 -5.05 7.08 7.98
N ILE A 44 -6.39 6.94 7.98
CA ILE A 44 -7.18 6.68 6.78
C ILE A 44 -7.81 8.02 6.37
N ASN A 45 -7.40 8.55 5.23
CA ASN A 45 -7.90 9.81 4.69
C ASN A 45 -8.89 9.58 3.53
N PRO A 46 -9.73 10.57 3.18
CA PRO A 46 -10.62 10.46 2.02
C PRO A 46 -9.89 10.16 0.69
N ALA A 47 -8.65 10.65 0.55
CA ALA A 47 -7.83 10.37 -0.63
C ALA A 47 -7.47 8.87 -0.77
N ASP A 48 -7.27 8.18 0.35
CA ASP A 48 -6.94 6.76 0.37
C ASP A 48 -8.13 5.92 -0.09
N ILE A 49 -9.34 6.28 0.35
CA ILE A 49 -10.60 5.66 -0.11
C ILE A 49 -10.79 5.88 -1.61
N ASN A 50 -10.61 7.13 -2.08
CA ASN A 50 -10.72 7.45 -3.50
C ASN A 50 -9.72 6.67 -4.37
N ARG A 51 -8.55 6.35 -3.83
CA ARG A 51 -7.54 5.51 -4.49
C ARG A 51 -8.05 4.09 -4.66
N LEU A 52 -8.59 3.49 -3.60
CA LEU A 52 -9.17 2.15 -3.63
C LEU A 52 -10.35 2.06 -4.61
N GLU A 53 -11.23 3.06 -4.61
CA GLU A 53 -12.39 3.12 -5.51
C GLU A 53 -12.03 3.48 -6.97
N GLY A 54 -10.76 3.82 -7.28
CA GLY A 54 -10.33 4.25 -8.61
C GLY A 54 -10.81 5.64 -9.03
N LYS A 55 -11.29 6.45 -8.07
CA LYS A 55 -11.78 7.83 -8.25
C LYS A 55 -10.68 8.89 -8.10
N TYR A 56 -9.52 8.52 -7.55
CA TYR A 56 -8.40 9.46 -7.42
C TYR A 56 -7.87 9.87 -8.81
N PRO A 57 -7.61 11.18 -9.08
CA PRO A 57 -7.29 11.67 -10.42
C PRO A 57 -6.03 11.06 -11.03
N ILE A 58 -5.05 10.73 -10.19
CA ILE A 58 -3.79 10.10 -10.61
C ILE A 58 -3.91 8.60 -10.35
N ARG A 59 -3.86 7.79 -11.42
CA ARG A 59 -3.87 6.33 -11.37
C ARG A 59 -2.47 5.80 -11.59
N SER A 60 -1.87 5.23 -10.55
CA SER A 60 -0.65 4.45 -10.73
C SER A 60 -1.03 3.04 -11.18
N PRO A 61 -0.12 2.31 -11.87
CA PRO A 61 -0.31 0.89 -12.13
C PRO A 61 -0.61 0.15 -10.82
N LEU A 62 -1.55 -0.79 -10.89
CA LEU A 62 -1.79 -1.72 -9.80
C LEU A 62 -0.66 -2.76 -9.77
N PRO A 63 -0.24 -3.18 -8.57
CA PRO A 63 0.77 -4.23 -8.40
C PRO A 63 0.31 -5.59 -8.92
#